data_AF-A0A7S1JAZ1-F1
#
_entry.id   AF-A0A7S1JAZ1-F1
#
_cell.length_a   1.000
_cell.length_b   1.000
_cell.length_c   1.000
_cell.angle_alpha   90.00
_cell.angle_beta   90.00
_cell.angle_gamma   90.00
#
_symmetry.space_group_name_H-M   'P 1'
#
loop_
_entity.id
_entity.type
_entity.pdbx_description
1 polymer ?
#
loop_
_entity_poly.entity_id
_entity_poly.type
_entity_poly.pdbx_seq_one_letter_code
_entity_poly.pdbx_strand_id
1 'polypeptide(L)'
;GFCWDLTNCEDDVIQDDAGLEDYNVPQRVKAFVQAALAQGRQTRGRHILMTMGSDFQYEHAEGWYRELDKLIRYTNADGRVHVFYSTPEAYVAAKAAEPLAWPLKEDDFFPYANAPSGFWTGYFTSRPALKRYIRSTSAFLQAAKQICALAGPACRAQAGLDTLQEALAVAQHHDAVTGTAKQHVTFDYAHRLAMGRARASAVVSTALAELTQAPGADFVTCPLRNVSLCRPTEGLGAGHGSGRDVS
;
A
#
# COMPACT_ATOMS: atom_id res chain seq x y z
N GLY A 1 1.08 -26.61 -2.74
CA GLY A 1 1.44 -27.53 -1.65
C GLY A 1 0.47 -27.43 -0.48
N PHE A 2 0.24 -26.21 0.03
CA PHE A 2 -0.65 -25.93 1.17
C PHE A 2 -1.49 -24.67 0.91
N CYS A 3 -2.38 -24.74 -0.07
CA CYS A 3 -3.28 -23.68 -0.52
C CYS A 3 -4.73 -24.21 -0.41
N TRP A 4 -5.58 -23.59 0.40
CA TRP A 4 -6.95 -24.08 0.64
C TRP A 4 -8.01 -22.99 0.47
N ASP A 5 -7.75 -22.05 -0.42
CA ASP A 5 -8.76 -21.13 -0.90
C ASP A 5 -9.68 -21.76 -1.94
N LEU A 6 -10.85 -21.17 -2.15
CA LEU A 6 -11.79 -21.63 -3.18
C LEU A 6 -11.29 -21.33 -4.60
N THR A 7 -10.50 -20.26 -4.76
CA THR A 7 -9.98 -19.86 -6.07
C THR A 7 -8.47 -20.03 -6.12
N ASN A 8 -7.97 -20.46 -7.28
CA ASN A 8 -6.54 -20.57 -7.58
C ASN A 8 -5.73 -21.49 -6.63
N CYS A 9 -6.40 -22.44 -5.96
CA CYS A 9 -5.77 -23.52 -5.22
C CYS A 9 -6.22 -24.87 -5.78
N GLU A 10 -5.26 -25.78 -6.01
CA GLU A 10 -5.49 -27.14 -6.49
C GLU A 10 -5.00 -28.20 -5.47
N ASP A 11 -4.63 -27.78 -4.26
CA ASP A 11 -4.07 -28.70 -3.27
C ASP A 11 -5.18 -29.51 -2.58
N ASP A 12 -4.90 -30.80 -2.37
CA ASP A 12 -5.78 -31.67 -1.60
C ASP A 12 -6.01 -31.14 -0.17
N VAL A 13 -7.26 -31.26 0.28
CA VAL A 13 -7.62 -31.13 1.69
C VAL A 13 -6.99 -32.27 2.49
N ILE A 14 -6.86 -32.08 3.80
CA ILE A 14 -6.44 -33.13 4.71
C ILE A 14 -7.68 -33.99 5.00
N GLN A 15 -7.74 -35.14 4.33
CA GLN A 15 -8.76 -36.15 4.59
C GLN A 15 -8.30 -37.03 5.75
N ASP A 16 -8.98 -36.87 6.88
CA ASP A 16 -8.65 -37.49 8.16
C ASP A 16 -9.63 -38.57 8.61
N ASP A 17 -10.69 -38.83 7.84
CA ASP A 17 -11.54 -39.99 8.01
C ASP A 17 -10.88 -41.24 7.42
N ALA A 18 -10.44 -42.16 8.29
CA ALA A 18 -9.80 -43.41 7.89
C ALA A 18 -10.75 -44.40 7.17
N GLY A 19 -12.06 -44.14 7.20
CA GLY A 19 -13.07 -44.91 6.47
C GLY A 19 -13.25 -44.48 5.01
N LEU A 20 -12.65 -43.36 4.58
CA LEU A 20 -12.72 -42.86 3.22
C LEU A 20 -11.47 -43.27 2.41
N GLU A 21 -11.66 -43.55 1.12
CA GLU A 21 -10.61 -44.07 0.23
C GLU A 21 -9.44 -43.08 0.02
N ASP A 22 -9.70 -41.79 0.22
CA ASP A 22 -8.79 -40.67 0.03
C ASP A 22 -8.06 -40.23 1.31
N TYR A 23 -8.07 -41.03 2.38
CA TYR A 23 -7.31 -40.75 3.61
C TYR A 23 -5.83 -40.44 3.33
N ASN A 24 -5.37 -39.24 3.71
CA ASN A 24 -4.07 -38.73 3.28
C ASN A 24 -3.22 -38.07 4.39
N VAL A 25 -3.61 -38.19 5.67
CA VAL A 25 -2.91 -37.54 6.79
C VAL A 25 -1.40 -37.83 6.82
N PRO A 26 -0.90 -39.09 6.72
CA PRO A 26 0.54 -39.36 6.77
C PRO A 26 1.33 -38.65 5.66
N GLN A 27 0.74 -38.57 4.46
CA GLN A 27 1.34 -37.94 3.28
C GLN A 27 1.41 -36.41 3.48
N ARG A 28 0.31 -35.79 3.93
CA ARG A 28 0.25 -34.34 4.17
C ARG A 28 1.19 -33.90 5.30
N VAL A 29 1.22 -34.65 6.41
CA VAL A 29 2.16 -34.38 7.53
C VAL A 29 3.61 -34.53 7.07
N LYS A 30 3.95 -35.62 6.34
CA LYS A 30 5.31 -35.82 5.83
C LYS A 30 5.74 -34.67 4.92
N ALA A 31 4.87 -34.23 4.01
CA ALA A 31 5.16 -33.11 3.11
C ALA A 31 5.39 -31.81 3.89
N PHE A 32 4.57 -31.53 4.91
CA PHE A 32 4.70 -30.32 5.71
C PHE A 32 5.97 -30.31 6.55
N VAL A 33 6.28 -31.42 7.23
CA VAL A 33 7.52 -31.58 7.99
C VAL A 33 8.74 -31.39 7.08
N GLN A 34 8.71 -31.95 5.86
CA GLN A 34 9.80 -31.76 4.90
C GLN A 34 9.98 -30.29 4.49
N ALA A 35 8.88 -29.58 4.21
CA ALA A 35 8.90 -28.15 3.89
C ALA A 35 9.42 -27.30 5.07
N ALA A 36 8.92 -27.57 6.30
CA ALA A 36 9.36 -26.89 7.51
C ALA A 36 10.84 -27.10 7.79
N LEU A 37 11.34 -28.34 7.69
CA LEU A 37 12.76 -28.63 7.86
C LEU A 37 13.61 -28.01 6.74
N ALA A 38 13.10 -27.92 5.50
CA ALA A 38 13.80 -27.26 4.40
C ALA A 38 13.98 -25.75 4.64
N GLN A 39 12.93 -25.07 5.07
CA GLN A 39 13.02 -23.65 5.45
C GLN A 39 13.87 -23.45 6.71
N GLY A 40 13.77 -24.37 7.69
CA GLY A 40 14.58 -24.37 8.90
C GLY A 40 16.08 -24.47 8.61
N ARG A 41 16.50 -25.23 7.58
CA ARG A 41 17.91 -25.28 7.14
C ARG A 41 18.44 -23.96 6.59
N GLN A 42 17.58 -23.05 6.16
CA GLN A 42 17.95 -21.73 5.62
C GLN A 42 17.73 -20.60 6.63
N THR A 43 17.24 -20.91 7.83
CA THR A 43 16.88 -19.93 8.86
C THR A 43 17.76 -20.14 10.08
N ARG A 44 18.33 -19.07 10.65
CA ARG A 44 19.05 -19.18 11.94
C ARG A 44 18.05 -19.41 13.06
N GLY A 45 18.34 -20.32 13.99
CA GLY A 45 17.52 -20.54 15.19
C GLY A 45 16.50 -21.65 15.07
N ARG A 46 15.52 -21.65 15.98
CA ARG A 46 14.55 -22.75 16.17
C ARG A 46 13.15 -22.40 15.68
N HIS A 47 12.86 -21.12 15.52
CA HIS A 47 11.58 -20.64 14.98
C HIS A 47 11.70 -20.25 13.50
N ILE A 48 10.74 -20.70 12.70
CA ILE A 48 10.50 -20.28 11.31
C ILE A 48 9.09 -19.68 11.18
N LEU A 49 8.87 -18.83 10.18
CA LEU A 49 7.56 -18.27 9.85
C LEU A 49 7.05 -18.87 8.54
N MET A 50 5.85 -19.47 8.59
CA MET A 50 5.12 -19.94 7.41
C MET A 50 4.00 -18.96 7.10
N THR A 51 4.10 -18.25 5.98
CA THR A 51 3.04 -17.33 5.52
C THR A 51 1.98 -18.10 4.76
N MET A 52 0.97 -18.58 5.49
CA MET A 52 -0.13 -19.37 4.94
C MET A 52 -1.15 -18.43 4.29
N GLY A 53 -1.00 -18.16 3.00
CA GLY A 53 -1.85 -17.25 2.24
C GLY A 53 -1.15 -16.67 1.01
N SER A 54 -1.91 -15.94 0.20
CA SER A 54 -1.47 -15.33 -1.06
C SER A 54 -2.40 -14.17 -1.44
N ASP A 55 -2.21 -13.61 -2.65
CA ASP A 55 -2.99 -12.49 -3.18
C ASP A 55 -4.50 -12.74 -3.09
N PHE A 56 -5.20 -11.85 -2.38
CA PHE A 56 -6.66 -11.87 -2.19
C PHE A 56 -7.25 -13.19 -1.67
N GLN A 57 -6.46 -13.97 -0.94
CA GLN A 57 -6.95 -15.18 -0.29
C GLN A 57 -7.73 -14.87 1.01
N TYR A 58 -8.33 -15.92 1.59
CA TYR A 58 -9.23 -15.90 2.73
C TYR A 58 -10.62 -15.30 2.46
N GLU A 59 -11.06 -15.25 1.20
CA GLU A 59 -12.46 -14.88 0.86
C GLU A 59 -13.46 -15.81 1.57
N HIS A 60 -13.12 -17.10 1.67
CA HIS A 60 -13.80 -18.10 2.47
C HIS A 60 -12.86 -18.71 3.52
N ALA A 61 -12.53 -17.91 4.53
CA ALA A 61 -11.54 -18.25 5.56
C ALA A 61 -11.77 -19.60 6.27
N GLU A 62 -13.01 -20.08 6.38
CA GLU A 62 -13.32 -21.38 7.02
C GLU A 62 -12.55 -22.55 6.38
N GLY A 63 -12.40 -22.55 5.04
CA GLY A 63 -11.62 -23.58 4.34
C GLY A 63 -10.17 -23.61 4.81
N TRP A 64 -9.52 -22.45 4.85
CA TRP A 64 -8.18 -22.30 5.38
C TRP A 64 -8.04 -22.75 6.84
N TYR A 65 -8.92 -22.26 7.72
CA TYR A 65 -8.83 -22.57 9.15
C TYR A 65 -9.07 -24.06 9.44
N ARG A 66 -10.03 -24.70 8.78
CA ARG A 66 -10.28 -26.14 8.92
C ARG A 66 -9.04 -26.97 8.58
N GLU A 67 -8.37 -26.66 7.48
CA GLU A 67 -7.19 -27.42 7.06
C GLU A 67 -5.95 -27.10 7.92
N LEU A 68 -5.81 -25.85 8.38
CA LEU A 68 -4.75 -25.46 9.31
C LEU A 68 -4.92 -26.15 10.68
N ASP A 69 -6.13 -26.27 11.21
CA ASP A 69 -6.41 -26.98 12.46
C ASP A 69 -6.01 -28.46 12.36
N LYS A 70 -6.40 -29.13 11.27
CA LYS A 70 -5.98 -30.52 10.99
C LYS A 70 -4.47 -30.62 10.87
N LEU A 71 -3.84 -29.74 10.10
CA LEU A 71 -2.40 -29.73 9.90
C LEU A 71 -1.63 -29.58 11.22
N ILE A 72 -2.04 -28.62 12.06
CA ILE A 72 -1.45 -28.37 13.39
C ILE A 72 -1.61 -29.62 14.26
N ARG A 73 -2.84 -30.16 14.35
CA ARG A 73 -3.14 -31.34 15.17
C ARG A 73 -2.28 -32.53 14.79
N TYR A 74 -2.29 -32.92 13.52
CA TYR A 74 -1.62 -34.14 13.07
C TYR A 74 -0.10 -33.98 13.02
N THR A 75 0.42 -32.79 12.70
CA THR A 75 1.87 -32.56 12.72
C THR A 75 2.41 -32.52 14.14
N ASN A 76 1.69 -31.91 15.09
CA ASN A 76 2.10 -31.93 16.49
C ASN A 76 2.01 -33.34 17.11
N ALA A 77 1.05 -34.16 16.69
CA ALA A 77 0.98 -35.56 17.11
C ALA A 77 2.14 -36.40 16.56
N ASP A 78 2.61 -36.11 15.35
CA ASP A 78 3.82 -36.71 14.77
C ASP A 78 5.11 -36.31 15.52
N GLY A 79 5.17 -35.06 16.00
CA GLY A 79 6.19 -34.62 16.98
C GLY A 79 7.56 -34.27 16.41
N ARG A 80 7.80 -34.42 15.10
CA ARG A 80 9.09 -34.02 14.47
C ARG A 80 9.30 -32.51 14.42
N VAL A 81 8.21 -31.73 14.38
CA VAL A 81 8.21 -30.27 14.47
C VAL A 81 7.02 -29.83 15.32
N HIS A 82 7.07 -28.62 15.87
CA HIS A 82 5.96 -28.02 16.60
C HIS A 82 5.34 -26.87 15.79
N VAL A 83 4.04 -26.94 15.56
CA VAL A 83 3.26 -26.04 14.70
C VAL A 83 2.14 -25.40 15.52
N PHE A 84 1.91 -24.12 15.33
CA PHE A 84 0.87 -23.37 16.02
C PHE A 84 0.52 -22.10 15.23
N TYR A 85 -0.68 -21.55 15.45
CA TYR A 85 -1.04 -20.24 14.92
C TYR A 85 -0.16 -19.15 15.53
N SER A 86 0.25 -18.19 14.71
CA SER A 86 1.13 -17.12 15.15
C SER A 86 0.86 -15.83 14.36
N THR A 87 1.58 -14.78 14.72
CA THR A 87 1.60 -13.50 14.02
C THR A 87 3.05 -13.09 13.72
N PRO A 88 3.30 -12.19 12.75
CA PRO A 88 4.64 -11.67 12.51
C PRO A 88 5.27 -11.05 13.77
N GLU A 89 4.47 -10.38 14.61
CA GLU A 89 4.91 -9.81 15.88
C GLU A 89 5.40 -10.90 16.86
N ALA A 90 4.59 -11.93 17.08
CA ALA A 90 4.94 -13.04 17.98
C ALA A 90 6.17 -13.81 17.47
N TYR A 91 6.28 -14.00 16.15
CA TYR A 91 7.46 -14.61 15.52
C TYR A 91 8.72 -13.77 15.79
N VAL A 92 8.70 -12.46 15.50
CA VAL A 92 9.86 -11.59 15.73
C VAL A 92 10.24 -11.54 17.21
N ALA A 93 9.27 -11.52 18.13
CA ALA A 93 9.52 -11.61 19.56
C ALA A 93 10.23 -12.93 19.94
N ALA A 94 9.80 -14.06 19.38
CA ALA A 94 10.45 -15.35 19.59
C ALA A 94 11.89 -15.36 19.02
N LYS A 95 12.12 -14.78 17.83
CA LYS A 95 13.47 -14.63 17.25
C LYS A 95 14.37 -13.77 18.12
N ALA A 96 13.85 -12.68 18.69
CA ALA A 96 14.61 -11.77 19.55
C ALA A 96 15.02 -12.42 20.88
N ALA A 97 14.23 -13.38 21.38
CA ALA A 97 14.52 -14.12 22.61
C ALA A 97 15.54 -15.27 22.42
N GLU A 98 15.84 -15.68 21.18
CA GLU A 98 16.85 -16.69 20.90
C GLU A 98 18.26 -16.14 21.20
N PRO A 99 19.15 -16.89 21.89
CA PRO A 99 20.51 -16.46 22.21
C PRO A 99 21.43 -16.57 20.97
N LEU A 100 21.09 -15.82 19.92
CA LEU A 100 21.77 -15.84 18.62
C LEU A 100 22.32 -14.47 18.27
N ALA A 101 23.48 -14.46 17.62
CA ALA A 101 24.00 -13.29 16.95
C ALA A 101 23.41 -13.18 15.53
N TRP A 102 22.94 -11.98 15.19
CA TRP A 102 22.38 -11.67 13.87
C TRP A 102 23.42 -10.98 13.00
N PRO A 103 23.52 -11.33 11.70
CA PRO A 103 24.42 -10.62 10.79
C PRO A 103 23.90 -9.20 10.57
N LEU A 104 24.81 -8.24 10.47
CA LEU A 104 24.49 -6.87 10.11
C LEU A 104 24.18 -6.80 8.59
N LYS A 105 23.10 -6.10 8.24
CA LYS A 105 22.81 -5.68 6.86
C LYS A 105 22.69 -4.15 6.86
N GLU A 106 23.56 -3.50 6.12
CA GLU A 106 23.55 -2.05 5.87
C GLU A 106 23.03 -1.80 4.44
N ASP A 107 22.72 -0.54 4.10
CA ASP A 107 22.16 -0.13 2.80
C ASP A 107 20.78 -0.75 2.48
N ASP A 108 20.38 -0.73 1.20
CA ASP A 108 19.06 -1.15 0.72
C ASP A 108 19.08 -2.49 -0.05
N PHE A 109 17.96 -2.81 -0.71
CA PHE A 109 17.79 -4.00 -1.55
C PHE A 109 17.49 -3.62 -3.02
N PHE A 110 18.01 -2.48 -3.49
CA PHE A 110 17.88 -2.08 -4.89
C PHE A 110 19.16 -2.37 -5.72
N PRO A 111 19.01 -2.69 -7.02
CA PRO A 111 17.77 -3.03 -7.71
C PRO A 111 17.32 -4.48 -7.45
N TYR A 112 16.02 -4.73 -7.46
CA TYR A 112 15.45 -6.08 -7.39
C TYR A 112 15.49 -6.77 -8.76
N ALA A 113 15.84 -8.05 -8.77
CA ALA A 113 15.71 -8.93 -9.93
C ALA A 113 15.22 -10.32 -9.50
N ASN A 114 14.26 -10.88 -10.24
CA ASN A 114 13.69 -12.21 -9.97
C ASN A 114 14.15 -13.28 -10.98
N ALA A 115 14.96 -12.91 -11.97
CA ALA A 115 15.57 -13.80 -12.96
C ALA A 115 16.86 -13.14 -13.50
N PRO A 116 17.78 -13.88 -14.15
CA PRO A 116 19.07 -13.35 -14.62
C PRO A 116 18.96 -12.08 -15.51
N SER A 117 17.88 -11.94 -16.27
CA SER A 117 17.58 -10.76 -17.11
C SER A 117 16.26 -10.07 -16.70
N GLY A 118 15.74 -10.36 -15.51
CA GLY A 118 14.46 -9.85 -15.00
C GLY A 118 14.65 -8.76 -13.97
N PHE A 119 15.30 -7.65 -14.34
CA PHE A 119 15.52 -6.50 -13.44
C PHE A 119 14.30 -5.58 -13.40
N TRP A 120 13.85 -5.24 -12.19
CA TRP A 120 12.63 -4.45 -11.97
C TRP A 120 12.98 -2.97 -11.83
N THR A 121 13.72 -2.42 -12.78
CA THR A 121 14.11 -0.99 -12.77
C THR A 121 13.22 -0.11 -13.65
N GLY A 122 12.39 -0.72 -14.51
CA GLY A 122 11.46 0.02 -15.38
C GLY A 122 10.43 0.84 -14.61
N TYR A 123 9.89 0.31 -13.52
CA TYR A 123 8.86 0.99 -12.73
C TYR A 123 9.36 2.27 -12.03
N PHE A 124 10.69 2.47 -11.95
CA PHE A 124 11.27 3.75 -11.52
C PHE A 124 10.80 4.91 -12.40
N THR A 125 10.51 4.65 -13.69
CA THR A 125 10.06 5.68 -14.65
C THR A 125 8.62 5.49 -15.13
N SER A 126 8.06 4.27 -15.13
CA SER A 126 6.71 3.98 -15.62
C SER A 126 5.65 4.99 -15.12
N ARG A 127 4.80 5.48 -16.03
CA ARG A 127 3.75 6.48 -15.75
C ARG A 127 4.29 7.77 -15.09
N PRO A 128 5.26 8.47 -15.70
CA PRO A 128 5.93 9.62 -15.08
C PRO A 128 4.98 10.79 -14.79
N ALA A 129 3.93 10.97 -15.58
CA ALA A 129 2.90 11.99 -15.34
C ALA A 129 2.16 11.76 -14.00
N LEU A 130 1.82 10.50 -13.68
CA LEU A 130 1.19 10.17 -12.39
C LEU A 130 2.17 10.37 -11.23
N LYS A 131 3.42 9.91 -11.36
CA LYS A 131 4.47 10.14 -10.35
C LYS A 131 4.64 11.64 -10.04
N ARG A 132 4.71 12.48 -11.07
CA ARG A 132 4.74 13.95 -10.91
C ARG A 132 3.47 14.46 -10.21
N TYR A 133 2.30 13.94 -10.57
CA TYR A 133 1.04 14.38 -9.98
C TYR A 133 0.96 14.03 -8.49
N ILE A 134 1.37 12.82 -8.09
CA ILE A 134 1.47 12.39 -6.69
C ILE A 134 2.43 13.32 -5.92
N ARG A 135 3.62 13.59 -6.47
CA ARG A 135 4.60 14.51 -5.83
C ARG A 135 4.04 15.92 -5.63
N SER A 136 3.42 16.48 -6.66
CA SER A 136 2.80 17.81 -6.59
C SER A 136 1.66 17.85 -5.56
N THR A 137 0.87 16.78 -5.49
CA THR A 137 -0.27 16.70 -4.56
C THR A 137 0.18 16.47 -3.12
N SER A 138 1.24 15.69 -2.91
CA SER A 138 1.88 15.53 -1.59
C SER A 138 2.41 16.86 -1.06
N ALA A 139 3.12 17.63 -1.89
CA ALA A 139 3.60 18.96 -1.51
C ALA A 139 2.44 19.91 -1.18
N PHE A 140 1.36 19.87 -1.96
CA PHE A 140 0.16 20.66 -1.68
C PHE A 140 -0.51 20.26 -0.36
N LEU A 141 -0.69 18.97 -0.08
CA LEU A 141 -1.26 18.49 1.18
C LEU A 141 -0.43 18.95 2.38
N GLN A 142 0.90 18.91 2.27
CA GLN A 142 1.78 19.38 3.33
C GLN A 142 1.58 20.88 3.62
N ALA A 143 1.51 21.71 2.57
CA ALA A 143 1.24 23.14 2.72
C ALA A 143 -0.17 23.37 3.31
N ALA A 144 -1.18 22.64 2.84
CA ALA A 144 -2.55 22.73 3.34
C ALA A 144 -2.63 22.40 4.84
N LYS A 145 -1.92 21.36 5.30
CA LYS A 145 -1.81 21.00 6.72
C LYS A 145 -1.16 22.11 7.55
N GLN A 146 -0.13 22.76 7.03
CA GLN A 146 0.51 23.90 7.71
C GLN A 146 -0.43 25.11 7.82
N ILE A 147 -1.14 25.43 6.74
CA ILE A 147 -2.14 26.52 6.72
C ILE A 147 -3.24 26.23 7.76
N CYS A 148 -3.80 25.02 7.78
CA CYS A 148 -4.80 24.64 8.79
C CYS A 148 -4.23 24.54 10.21
N ALA A 149 -2.94 24.23 10.38
CA ALA A 149 -2.32 24.28 11.70
C ALA A 149 -2.39 25.70 12.29
N LEU A 150 -2.13 26.70 11.44
CA LEU A 150 -2.19 28.13 11.78
C LEU A 150 -3.64 28.66 11.91
N ALA A 151 -4.54 28.29 11.00
CA ALA A 151 -5.93 28.73 11.02
C ALA A 151 -6.75 28.13 12.18
N GLY A 152 -6.28 27.02 12.74
CA GLY A 152 -6.82 26.44 13.97
C GLY A 152 -7.65 25.16 13.78
N PRO A 153 -8.25 24.64 14.87
CA PRO A 153 -8.85 23.30 14.89
C PRO A 153 -10.00 23.10 13.90
N ALA A 154 -10.81 24.14 13.65
CA ALA A 154 -11.93 24.07 12.73
C ALA A 154 -11.51 23.77 11.28
N CYS A 155 -10.35 24.26 10.85
CA CYS A 155 -9.76 23.96 9.54
C CYS A 155 -9.27 22.51 9.47
N ARG A 156 -8.62 22.03 10.54
CA ARG A 156 -8.07 20.67 10.61
C ARG A 156 -9.15 19.59 10.61
N ALA A 157 -10.33 19.88 11.15
CA ALA A 157 -11.46 18.96 11.19
C ALA A 157 -12.24 18.88 9.85
N GLN A 158 -11.82 19.61 8.81
CA GLN A 158 -12.51 19.60 7.52
C GLN A 158 -12.22 18.31 6.75
N ALA A 159 -13.29 17.58 6.40
CA ALA A 159 -13.23 16.35 5.61
C ALA A 159 -12.54 16.50 4.24
N GLY A 160 -12.39 17.73 3.74
CA GLY A 160 -11.67 18.01 2.50
C GLY A 160 -10.18 17.68 2.57
N LEU A 161 -9.54 17.87 3.72
CA LEU A 161 -8.14 17.47 3.92
C LEU A 161 -7.99 15.96 4.04
N ASP A 162 -8.90 15.30 4.77
CA ASP A 162 -8.89 13.85 4.94
C ASP A 162 -9.09 13.14 3.60
N THR A 163 -10.02 13.62 2.76
CA THR A 163 -10.22 13.07 1.41
C THR A 163 -8.92 13.08 0.58
N LEU A 164 -8.14 14.17 0.65
CA LEU A 164 -6.87 14.25 -0.08
C LEU A 164 -5.79 13.36 0.54
N GLN A 165 -5.75 13.28 1.87
CA GLN A 165 -4.83 12.41 2.60
C GLN A 165 -5.05 10.93 2.26
N GLU A 166 -6.30 10.48 2.25
CA GLU A 166 -6.68 9.11 1.85
C GLU A 166 -6.29 8.82 0.40
N ALA A 167 -6.63 9.73 -0.54
CA ALA A 167 -6.28 9.57 -1.94
C ALA A 167 -4.75 9.48 -2.16
N LEU A 168 -3.96 10.28 -1.44
CA LEU A 168 -2.50 10.22 -1.49
C LEU A 168 -1.94 8.94 -0.86
N ALA A 169 -2.54 8.46 0.23
CA ALA A 169 -2.16 7.22 0.88
C ALA A 169 -2.38 6.02 -0.04
N VAL A 170 -3.56 5.92 -0.67
CA VAL A 170 -3.85 4.90 -1.70
C VAL A 170 -2.88 5.03 -2.87
N ALA A 171 -2.53 6.24 -3.29
CA ALA A 171 -1.57 6.46 -4.36
C ALA A 171 -0.13 6.02 -4.02
N GLN A 172 0.20 5.76 -2.74
CA GLN A 172 1.49 5.17 -2.35
C GLN A 172 1.52 3.63 -2.46
N HIS A 173 0.38 2.98 -2.77
CA HIS A 173 0.33 1.54 -3.03
C HIS A 173 1.41 1.13 -4.05
N HIS A 174 1.98 -0.06 -3.87
CA HIS A 174 3.10 -0.54 -4.69
C HIS A 174 2.74 -0.85 -6.15
N ASP A 175 1.45 -0.75 -6.53
CA ASP A 175 1.01 -0.71 -7.93
C ASP A 175 0.51 0.65 -8.42
N ALA A 176 0.39 1.62 -7.51
CA ALA A 176 -0.06 2.97 -7.82
C ALA A 176 1.11 3.85 -8.24
N VAL A 177 1.91 4.36 -7.28
CA VAL A 177 3.03 5.27 -7.56
C VAL A 177 4.08 4.64 -8.47
N THR A 178 4.26 3.32 -8.41
CA THR A 178 5.17 2.53 -9.27
C THR A 178 4.69 2.51 -10.73
N GLY A 179 3.40 2.68 -10.95
CA GLY A 179 2.78 2.67 -12.26
C GLY A 179 2.62 1.29 -12.88
N THR A 180 2.57 0.23 -12.07
CA THR A 180 2.40 -1.17 -12.51
C THR A 180 0.94 -1.63 -12.56
N ALA A 181 -0.02 -0.83 -12.08
CA ALA A 181 -1.44 -1.13 -12.22
C ALA A 181 -1.95 -1.06 -13.68
N LYS A 182 -3.12 -1.67 -13.92
CA LYS A 182 -3.89 -1.55 -15.17
C LYS A 182 -4.26 -0.07 -15.44
N GLN A 183 -4.50 0.24 -16.72
CA GLN A 183 -4.76 1.63 -17.15
C GLN A 183 -6.00 2.25 -16.48
N HIS A 184 -7.11 1.53 -16.37
CA HIS A 184 -8.32 2.05 -15.73
C HIS A 184 -8.14 2.28 -14.23
N VAL A 185 -7.38 1.41 -13.53
CA VAL A 185 -7.02 1.60 -12.12
C VAL A 185 -6.14 2.85 -11.96
N THR A 186 -5.21 3.07 -12.89
CA THR A 186 -4.39 4.28 -12.93
C THR A 186 -5.25 5.54 -13.10
N PHE A 187 -6.27 5.50 -13.96
CA PHE A 187 -7.22 6.59 -14.11
C PHE A 187 -8.02 6.84 -12.83
N ASP A 188 -8.42 5.79 -12.11
CA ASP A 188 -9.06 5.92 -10.80
C ASP A 188 -8.16 6.59 -9.77
N TYR A 189 -6.87 6.23 -9.68
CA TYR A 189 -5.92 6.92 -8.80
C TYR A 189 -5.83 8.43 -9.12
N ALA A 190 -5.71 8.78 -10.40
CA ALA A 190 -5.66 10.18 -10.83
C ALA A 190 -6.98 10.92 -10.51
N HIS A 191 -8.12 10.25 -10.68
CA HIS A 191 -9.43 10.81 -10.36
C HIS A 191 -9.58 11.10 -8.86
N ARG A 192 -9.22 10.15 -7.99
CA ARG A 192 -9.22 10.33 -6.52
C ARG A 192 -8.34 11.49 -6.09
N LEU A 193 -7.12 11.59 -6.64
CA LEU A 193 -6.21 12.71 -6.36
C LEU A 193 -6.80 14.05 -6.80
N ALA A 194 -7.46 14.11 -7.97
CA ALA A 194 -8.12 15.33 -8.45
C ALA A 194 -9.29 15.75 -7.55
N MET A 195 -10.14 14.80 -7.15
CA MET A 195 -11.25 15.08 -6.22
C MET A 195 -10.74 15.57 -4.86
N GLY A 196 -9.76 14.88 -4.28
CA GLY A 196 -9.17 15.29 -3.00
C GLY A 196 -8.52 16.67 -3.09
N ARG A 197 -7.81 16.97 -4.18
CA ARG A 197 -7.16 18.27 -4.38
C ARG A 197 -8.17 19.41 -4.53
N ALA A 198 -9.29 19.18 -5.20
CA ALA A 198 -10.37 20.17 -5.29
C ALA A 198 -10.97 20.47 -3.91
N ARG A 199 -11.30 19.44 -3.13
CA ARG A 199 -11.86 19.61 -1.78
C ARG A 199 -10.88 20.30 -0.81
N ALA A 200 -9.62 19.89 -0.81
CA ALA A 200 -8.59 20.50 0.02
C ALA A 200 -8.29 21.96 -0.40
N SER A 201 -8.40 22.29 -1.69
CA SER A 201 -8.25 23.69 -2.15
C SER A 201 -9.32 24.61 -1.60
N ALA A 202 -10.57 24.14 -1.49
CA ALA A 202 -11.65 24.92 -0.86
C ALA A 202 -11.35 25.19 0.63
N VAL A 203 -10.87 24.17 1.37
CA VAL A 203 -10.47 24.33 2.78
C VAL A 203 -9.33 25.35 2.91
N VAL A 204 -8.31 25.25 2.05
CA VAL A 204 -7.18 26.18 2.05
C VAL A 204 -7.62 27.60 1.70
N SER A 205 -8.57 27.77 0.77
CA SER A 205 -9.08 29.09 0.40
C SER A 205 -9.75 29.79 1.59
N THR A 206 -10.67 29.09 2.27
CA THR A 206 -11.31 29.61 3.48
C THR A 206 -10.29 29.95 4.58
N ALA A 207 -9.34 29.05 4.83
CA ALA A 207 -8.32 29.26 5.84
C ALA A 207 -7.41 30.47 5.55
N LEU A 208 -7.06 30.67 4.27
CA LEU A 208 -6.29 31.84 3.84
C LEU A 208 -7.11 33.13 3.98
N ALA A 209 -8.40 33.12 3.64
CA ALA A 209 -9.28 34.27 3.83
C ALA A 209 -9.36 34.69 5.31
N GLU A 210 -9.45 33.73 6.23
CA GLU A 210 -9.41 33.99 7.67
C GLU A 210 -8.05 34.54 8.12
N LEU A 211 -6.96 33.85 7.77
CA LEU A 211 -5.60 34.23 8.17
C LEU A 211 -5.15 35.58 7.63
N THR A 212 -5.59 35.94 6.43
CA THR A 212 -5.26 37.23 5.78
C THR A 212 -6.26 38.34 6.11
N GLN A 213 -7.26 38.07 6.95
CA GLN A 213 -8.33 39.02 7.30
C GLN A 213 -9.06 39.58 6.06
N ALA A 214 -9.20 38.74 5.03
CA ALA A 214 -9.87 39.07 3.78
C ALA A 214 -11.13 38.20 3.62
N PRO A 215 -12.17 38.41 4.45
CA PRO A 215 -13.38 37.59 4.40
C PRO A 215 -14.05 37.69 3.03
N GLY A 216 -14.42 36.53 2.46
CA GLY A 216 -15.02 36.44 1.13
C GLY A 216 -14.03 36.49 -0.03
N ALA A 217 -12.72 36.64 0.22
CA ALA A 217 -11.71 36.47 -0.82
C ALA A 217 -11.66 35.01 -1.28
N ASP A 218 -11.64 34.81 -2.60
CA ASP A 218 -11.50 33.48 -3.21
C ASP A 218 -10.04 33.24 -3.62
N PHE A 219 -9.31 32.49 -2.79
CA PHE A 219 -7.95 32.07 -3.10
C PHE A 219 -7.96 30.84 -4.00
N VAL A 220 -7.52 31.04 -5.24
CA VAL A 220 -7.53 30.02 -6.28
C VAL A 220 -6.13 29.46 -6.54
N THR A 221 -6.03 28.16 -6.80
CA THR A 221 -4.78 27.52 -7.24
C THR A 221 -4.79 27.30 -8.75
N CYS A 222 -3.62 27.40 -9.38
CA CYS A 222 -3.44 27.12 -10.81
C CYS A 222 -2.64 25.82 -11.01
N PRO A 223 -3.32 24.65 -11.05
CA PRO A 223 -2.63 23.36 -11.20
C PRO A 223 -2.10 23.12 -12.63
N LEU A 224 -2.60 23.85 -13.63
CA LEU A 224 -2.28 23.67 -15.06
C LEU A 224 -1.17 24.60 -15.59
N ARG A 225 -0.35 25.18 -14.70
CA ARG A 225 0.76 26.07 -15.08
C ARG A 225 1.80 25.40 -15.99
N ASN A 226 1.91 24.08 -15.96
CA ASN A 226 2.80 23.32 -16.84
C ASN A 226 2.37 23.34 -18.32
N VAL A 227 1.12 23.73 -18.60
CA VAL A 227 0.60 23.95 -19.96
C VAL A 227 0.17 25.41 -20.15
N SER A 228 0.75 26.32 -19.35
CA SER A 228 0.52 27.77 -19.41
C SER A 228 -0.93 28.21 -19.18
N LEU A 229 -1.73 27.42 -18.44
CA LEU A 229 -3.12 27.75 -18.14
C LEU A 229 -3.30 28.17 -16.67
N CYS A 230 -3.85 29.37 -16.48
CA CYS A 230 -4.20 29.94 -15.18
C CYS A 230 -5.21 31.08 -15.39
N ARG A 231 -6.49 30.71 -15.54
CA ARG A 231 -7.60 31.64 -15.86
C ARG A 231 -7.60 32.96 -15.07
N PRO A 232 -7.39 32.97 -13.74
CA PRO A 232 -7.39 34.22 -12.97
C PRO A 232 -6.32 35.22 -13.43
N THR A 233 -5.22 34.74 -14.01
CA THR A 233 -4.11 35.59 -14.48
C THR A 233 -4.19 35.96 -15.96
N GLU A 234 -4.94 35.21 -16.77
CA GLU A 234 -5.03 35.42 -18.22
C GLU A 234 -5.63 36.79 -18.58
N GLY A 235 -6.53 37.33 -17.75
CA GLY A 235 -7.15 38.64 -17.96
C GLY A 235 -6.34 39.85 -17.48
N LEU A 236 -5.26 39.65 -16.71
CA LEU A 236 -4.52 40.75 -16.08
C LEU A 236 -3.62 41.52 -17.06
N GLY A 237 -3.34 40.96 -18.25
CA GLY A 237 -2.54 41.60 -19.30
C GLY A 237 -3.32 42.47 -20.28
N ALA A 238 -4.66 42.38 -20.31
CA ALA A 238 -5.49 43.04 -21.33
C ALA A 238 -5.93 44.48 -20.96
N GLY A 239 -5.59 44.97 -19.77
CA GLY A 239 -6.19 46.18 -19.17
C GLY A 239 -5.26 47.38 -18.95
N HIS A 240 -4.11 47.50 -19.62
CA HIS A 240 -3.20 48.65 -19.48
C HIS A 240 -2.71 49.22 -20.82
N GLY A 241 -3.61 49.28 -21.81
CA GLY A 241 -3.46 50.15 -22.98
C GLY A 241 -4.24 51.44 -22.78
N SER A 242 -3.67 52.40 -22.06
CA SER A 242 -4.23 53.75 -21.96
C SER A 242 -4.16 54.45 -23.32
N GLY A 243 -5.25 54.39 -24.09
CA GLY A 243 -5.52 55.36 -25.14
C GLY A 243 -5.91 56.69 -24.50
N ARG A 244 -4.91 57.50 -24.12
CA ARG A 244 -5.06 58.96 -24.17
C ARG A 244 -4.55 59.37 -25.55
N ASP A 245 -5.48 59.48 -26.49
CA ASP A 245 -5.24 60.25 -27.70
C ASP A 245 -4.97 61.69 -27.28
N VAL A 246 -3.72 62.12 -27.50
CA VAL A 246 -3.37 63.52 -27.64
C VAL A 246 -3.13 63.73 -29.13
N SER A 247 -4.17 64.22 -29.81
CA SER A 247 -4.15 65.02 -31.03
C SER A 247 -5.55 65.60 -31.21
#